data_AF-A0A4S5CI20-F1
#
_entry.id   AF-A0A4S5CI20-F1
#
_cell.length_a   1.000
_cell.length_b   1.000
_cell.length_c   1.000
_cell.angle_alpha   90.00
_cell.angle_beta   90.00
_cell.angle_gamma   90.00
#
_symmetry.space_group_name_H-M   'P 1'
#
loop_
_entity.id
_entity.type
_entity.pdbx_description
1 polymer ?
#
loop_
_entity_poly.entity_id
_entity_poly.type
_entity_poly.pdbx_seq_one_letter_code
_entity_poly.pdbx_strand_id
1 'polypeptide(L)'
;MTNGGSSAGPADGGVVWDFFVSYTQADRGWAEWIAWQLEDAGYRVLVQAWDFVPGSNWARGMDDGVRMSARTVAVLSGAYFRSVFGTAEWQAAWAADPLGEQRKLLVARVEDCPRPGVLAQVVGIDIFDRSQDQARTVLLQAAELAITGARAKPPTPPPFPADTAPSAGATGATGGIQVGDVSAPDGQAVGVNYGQVAQIRTPQTQQGNS
;
A
#
# COMPACT_ATOMS: atom_id res chain seq x y z
N MET A 1 13.23 -51.57 15.10
CA MET A 1 13.64 -51.19 13.73
C MET A 1 12.38 -50.70 13.03
N THR A 2 12.25 -49.39 12.84
CA THR A 2 11.03 -48.73 12.35
C THR A 2 11.00 -48.76 10.83
N ASN A 3 9.91 -49.30 10.27
CA ASN A 3 9.64 -49.27 8.83
C ASN A 3 9.23 -47.86 8.38
N GLY A 4 9.69 -47.52 7.17
CA GLY A 4 9.64 -46.18 6.59
C GLY A 4 8.23 -45.67 6.31
N GLY A 5 7.95 -44.48 6.83
CA GLY A 5 6.93 -43.59 6.28
C GLY A 5 7.58 -42.74 5.19
N SER A 6 7.46 -43.16 3.94
CA SER A 6 7.75 -42.29 2.79
C SER A 6 6.65 -41.24 2.71
N SER A 7 6.93 -40.03 3.19
CA SER A 7 6.14 -38.85 2.87
C SER A 7 6.37 -38.50 1.39
N ALA A 8 5.42 -38.86 0.54
CA ALA A 8 5.38 -38.43 -0.85
C ALA A 8 5.30 -36.90 -0.90
N GLY A 9 6.35 -36.24 -1.39
CA GLY A 9 6.29 -34.87 -1.89
C GLY A 9 5.64 -34.85 -3.28
N PRO A 10 4.95 -33.78 -3.68
CA PRO A 10 4.24 -33.75 -4.95
C PRO A 10 5.22 -33.66 -6.12
N ALA A 11 4.91 -34.41 -7.17
CA ALA A 11 5.56 -34.36 -8.46
C ALA A 11 5.02 -33.19 -9.29
N ASP A 12 5.84 -32.16 -9.54
CA ASP A 12 5.63 -31.18 -10.60
C ASP A 12 7.00 -30.74 -11.14
N GLY A 13 7.48 -31.42 -12.19
CA GLY A 13 8.84 -31.32 -12.72
C GLY A 13 9.16 -30.05 -13.51
N GLY A 14 8.65 -28.87 -13.13
CA GLY A 14 8.89 -27.62 -13.85
C GLY A 14 8.94 -26.35 -13.01
N VAL A 15 8.26 -26.30 -11.86
CA VAL A 15 8.22 -25.10 -11.00
C VAL A 15 9.22 -25.23 -9.87
N VAL A 16 10.26 -24.39 -9.90
CA VAL A 16 11.37 -24.40 -8.95
C VAL A 16 11.29 -23.23 -7.97
N TRP A 17 10.59 -22.17 -8.35
CA TRP A 17 10.48 -20.92 -7.59
C TRP A 17 9.03 -20.63 -7.19
N ASP A 18 8.85 -20.04 -6.01
CA ASP A 18 7.53 -19.61 -5.54
C ASP A 18 7.15 -18.28 -6.21
N PHE A 19 8.13 -17.39 -6.40
CA PHE A 19 7.96 -16.10 -7.07
C PHE A 19 9.10 -15.79 -8.05
N PHE A 20 8.75 -15.19 -9.19
CA PHE A 20 9.67 -14.46 -10.06
C PHE A 20 9.39 -12.95 -9.95
N VAL A 21 10.43 -12.13 -9.78
CA VAL A 21 10.30 -10.66 -9.72
C VAL A 21 10.63 -10.03 -11.07
N SER A 22 9.59 -9.57 -11.78
CA SER A 22 9.68 -8.86 -13.06
C SER A 22 9.83 -7.36 -12.82
N TYR A 23 10.86 -6.74 -13.39
CA TYR A 23 11.15 -5.32 -13.17
C TYR A 23 11.92 -4.72 -14.36
N THR A 24 11.98 -3.38 -14.43
CA THR A 24 12.91 -2.70 -15.36
C THR A 24 14.17 -2.27 -14.63
N GLN A 25 15.25 -2.02 -15.38
CA GLN A 25 16.51 -1.56 -14.79
C GLN A 25 16.34 -0.30 -13.90
N ALA A 26 15.39 0.58 -14.20
CA ALA A 26 15.10 1.77 -13.40
C ALA A 26 14.56 1.41 -11.99
N ASP A 27 13.91 0.27 -11.86
CA ASP A 27 13.25 -0.21 -10.64
C ASP A 27 14.09 -1.27 -9.90
N ARG A 28 15.36 -1.44 -10.27
CA ARG A 28 16.24 -2.50 -9.71
C ARG A 28 16.26 -2.51 -8.18
N GLY A 29 16.40 -1.34 -7.54
CA GLY A 29 16.44 -1.26 -6.08
C GLY A 29 15.16 -1.77 -5.42
N TRP A 30 14.01 -1.53 -6.03
CA TRP A 30 12.72 -2.07 -5.56
C TRP A 30 12.62 -3.58 -5.77
N ALA A 31 13.07 -4.07 -6.92
CA ALA A 31 13.06 -5.50 -7.22
C ALA A 31 13.93 -6.30 -6.24
N GLU A 32 15.15 -5.81 -5.97
CA GLU A 32 16.05 -6.39 -4.98
C GLU A 32 15.45 -6.35 -3.57
N TRP A 33 14.83 -5.23 -3.18
CA TRP A 33 14.17 -5.12 -1.89
C TRP A 33 12.99 -6.10 -1.75
N ILE A 34 12.12 -6.19 -2.77
CA ILE A 34 10.98 -7.12 -2.78
C ILE A 34 11.48 -8.57 -2.67
N ALA A 35 12.46 -8.94 -3.50
CA ALA A 35 13.02 -10.28 -3.51
C ALA A 35 13.61 -10.63 -2.13
N TRP A 36 14.35 -9.71 -1.52
CA TRP A 36 14.92 -9.90 -0.19
C TRP A 36 13.85 -10.17 0.86
N GLN A 37 12.79 -9.35 0.90
CA GLN A 37 11.74 -9.52 1.89
C GLN A 37 11.02 -10.87 1.75
N LEU A 38 10.83 -11.33 0.50
CA LEU A 38 10.20 -12.62 0.22
C LEU A 38 11.11 -13.80 0.61
N GLU A 39 12.42 -13.75 0.30
CA GLU A 39 13.38 -14.77 0.72
C GLU A 39 13.55 -14.83 2.24
N ASP A 40 13.61 -13.68 2.91
CA ASP A 40 13.67 -13.57 4.37
C ASP A 40 12.44 -14.18 5.05
N ALA A 41 11.29 -14.18 4.37
CA ALA A 41 10.07 -14.86 4.81
C ALA A 41 10.03 -16.37 4.46
N GLY A 42 11.06 -16.89 3.79
CA GLY A 42 11.23 -18.32 3.48
C GLY A 42 10.73 -18.74 2.09
N TYR A 43 10.37 -17.81 1.20
CA TYR A 43 9.99 -18.12 -0.17
C TYR A 43 11.23 -18.31 -1.06
N ARG A 44 11.13 -19.21 -2.05
CA ARG A 44 12.13 -19.33 -3.12
C ARG A 44 11.84 -18.28 -4.18
N VAL A 45 12.74 -17.33 -4.35
CA VAL A 45 12.55 -16.21 -5.28
C VAL A 45 13.59 -16.26 -6.40
N LEU A 46 13.15 -16.02 -7.63
CA LEU A 46 14.02 -15.74 -8.76
C LEU A 46 14.00 -14.24 -9.03
N VAL A 47 15.17 -13.59 -9.03
CA VAL A 47 15.28 -12.16 -9.38
C VAL A 47 16.49 -11.92 -10.26
N GLN A 48 16.23 -11.29 -11.39
CA GLN A 48 17.25 -11.17 -12.42
C GLN A 48 18.52 -10.42 -11.96
N ALA A 49 18.35 -9.47 -11.03
CA ALA A 49 19.41 -8.66 -10.47
C ALA A 49 20.52 -9.47 -9.78
N TRP A 50 20.18 -10.66 -9.27
CA TRP A 50 21.09 -11.53 -8.52
C TRP A 50 21.50 -12.76 -9.32
N ASP A 51 20.62 -13.23 -10.22
CA ASP A 51 20.76 -14.53 -10.87
C ASP A 51 21.38 -14.45 -12.29
N PHE A 52 21.56 -13.25 -12.86
CA PHE A 52 22.00 -13.07 -14.25
C PHE A 52 23.34 -12.32 -14.32
N VAL A 53 24.41 -13.11 -14.36
CA VAL A 53 25.81 -12.66 -14.51
C VAL A 53 26.17 -12.30 -15.97
N PRO A 54 27.29 -11.58 -16.23
CA PRO A 54 27.71 -11.25 -17.60
C PRO A 54 27.79 -12.48 -18.52
N GLY A 55 27.14 -12.40 -19.68
CA GLY A 55 27.01 -13.50 -20.66
C GLY A 55 25.61 -14.13 -20.71
N SER A 56 24.73 -13.80 -19.77
CA SER A 56 23.36 -14.30 -19.75
C SER A 56 22.46 -13.65 -20.81
N ASN A 57 21.59 -14.45 -21.44
CA ASN A 57 20.57 -13.95 -22.37
C ASN A 57 19.35 -13.47 -21.58
N TRP A 58 19.22 -12.15 -21.49
CA TRP A 58 18.18 -11.44 -20.75
C TRP A 58 16.76 -11.89 -21.15
N ALA A 59 16.49 -12.08 -22.44
CA ALA A 59 15.17 -12.50 -22.94
C ALA A 59 14.83 -13.96 -22.61
N ARG A 60 15.81 -14.87 -22.65
CA ARG A 60 15.59 -16.28 -22.28
C ARG A 60 15.33 -16.43 -20.79
N GLY A 61 16.06 -15.66 -19.97
CA GLY A 61 15.89 -15.63 -18.52
C GLY A 61 14.49 -15.34 -18.04
N MET A 62 13.77 -14.51 -18.77
CA MET A 62 12.44 -14.03 -18.39
C MET A 62 11.34 -15.03 -18.76
N ASP A 63 11.44 -15.68 -19.92
CA ASP A 63 10.52 -16.76 -20.30
C ASP A 63 10.68 -17.98 -19.37
N ASP A 64 11.93 -18.33 -19.05
CA ASP A 64 12.24 -19.35 -18.05
C ASP A 64 11.76 -18.93 -16.65
N GLY A 65 11.86 -17.66 -16.28
CA GLY A 65 11.38 -17.15 -14.99
C GLY A 65 9.87 -17.29 -14.80
N VAL A 66 9.08 -16.92 -15.82
CA VAL A 66 7.62 -17.11 -15.79
C VAL A 66 7.24 -18.59 -15.81
N ARG A 67 7.99 -19.43 -16.56
CA ARG A 67 7.69 -20.86 -16.68
C ARG A 67 8.07 -21.67 -15.44
N MET A 68 9.17 -21.31 -14.79
CA MET A 68 9.73 -22.03 -13.65
C MET A 68 9.27 -21.47 -12.30
N SER A 69 8.42 -20.45 -12.28
CA SER A 69 7.88 -19.86 -11.07
C SER A 69 6.38 -20.08 -10.98
N ALA A 70 5.89 -20.34 -9.76
CA ALA A 70 4.46 -20.49 -9.54
C ALA A 70 3.70 -19.18 -9.84
N ARG A 71 4.35 -18.04 -9.55
CA ARG A 71 3.77 -16.69 -9.62
C ARG A 71 4.82 -15.67 -10.06
N THR A 72 4.36 -14.59 -10.68
CA THR A 72 5.17 -13.43 -11.07
C THR A 72 4.73 -12.21 -10.28
N VAL A 73 5.70 -11.52 -9.66
CA VAL A 73 5.53 -10.19 -9.07
C VAL A 73 6.00 -9.16 -10.08
N ALA A 74 5.08 -8.39 -10.66
CA ALA A 74 5.39 -7.27 -11.54
C ALA A 74 5.62 -6.00 -10.71
N VAL A 75 6.85 -5.47 -10.75
CA VAL A 75 7.23 -4.20 -10.13
C VAL A 75 6.77 -3.05 -11.02
N LEU A 76 5.59 -2.51 -10.73
CA LEU A 76 4.92 -1.57 -11.60
C LEU A 76 5.35 -0.13 -11.31
N SER A 77 5.97 0.47 -12.32
CA SER A 77 6.30 1.88 -12.43
C SER A 77 5.90 2.41 -13.82
N GLY A 78 5.98 3.71 -14.02
CA GLY A 78 5.87 4.35 -15.32
C GLY A 78 6.99 3.93 -16.27
N ALA A 79 8.18 3.58 -15.76
CA ALA A 79 9.25 3.01 -16.59
C ALA A 79 8.92 1.59 -17.05
N TYR A 80 8.36 0.77 -16.16
CA TYR A 80 7.85 -0.57 -16.46
C TYR A 80 6.80 -0.55 -17.57
N PHE A 81 5.87 0.39 -17.51
CA PHE A 81 4.86 0.56 -18.55
C PHE A 81 5.47 0.89 -19.93
N ARG A 82 6.48 1.76 -19.99
CA ARG A 82 7.11 2.17 -21.25
C ARG A 82 8.05 1.12 -21.84
N SER A 83 8.37 0.06 -21.09
CA SER A 83 9.25 -1.02 -21.52
C SER A 83 8.49 -2.06 -22.34
N VAL A 84 8.97 -2.31 -23.56
CA VAL A 84 8.46 -3.38 -24.44
C VAL A 84 8.60 -4.75 -23.77
N PHE A 85 9.68 -4.95 -23.01
CA PHE A 85 9.94 -6.20 -22.31
C PHE A 85 9.04 -6.39 -21.09
N GLY A 86 8.87 -5.33 -20.27
CA GLY A 86 7.93 -5.34 -19.16
C GLY A 86 6.51 -5.71 -19.61
N THR A 87 6.12 -5.27 -20.82
CA THR A 87 4.82 -5.60 -21.42
C THR A 87 4.62 -7.08 -21.71
N ALA A 88 5.62 -7.78 -22.28
CA ALA A 88 5.49 -9.19 -22.64
C ALA A 88 5.44 -10.13 -21.42
N GLU A 89 6.16 -9.76 -20.35
CA GLU A 89 6.33 -10.59 -19.16
C GLU A 89 5.05 -10.75 -18.33
N TRP A 90 4.40 -9.63 -17.96
CA TRP A 90 3.14 -9.71 -17.24
C TRP A 90 2.03 -10.25 -18.14
N GLN A 91 2.11 -10.05 -19.46
CA GLN A 91 1.14 -10.61 -20.41
C GLN A 91 1.15 -12.13 -20.42
N ALA A 92 2.31 -12.76 -20.32
CA ALA A 92 2.42 -14.22 -20.25
C ALA A 92 1.82 -14.77 -18.94
N ALA A 93 2.14 -14.15 -17.80
CA ALA A 93 1.56 -14.51 -16.50
C ALA A 93 0.04 -14.31 -16.47
N TRP A 94 -0.46 -13.20 -17.03
CA TRP A 94 -1.89 -12.93 -17.18
C TRP A 94 -2.58 -13.92 -18.13
N ALA A 95 -1.97 -14.25 -19.27
CA ALA A 95 -2.55 -15.22 -20.21
C ALA A 95 -2.64 -16.63 -19.61
N ALA A 96 -1.75 -16.98 -18.67
CA ALA A 96 -1.75 -18.26 -17.98
C ALA A 96 -2.78 -18.36 -16.83
N ASP A 97 -3.38 -17.25 -16.41
CA ASP A 97 -4.43 -17.15 -15.38
C ASP A 97 -5.30 -15.89 -15.58
N PRO A 98 -6.08 -15.80 -16.68
CA PRO A 98 -6.81 -14.59 -17.04
C PRO A 98 -7.98 -14.29 -16.10
N LEU A 99 -8.43 -15.28 -15.33
CA LEU A 99 -9.46 -15.11 -14.30
C LEU A 99 -8.87 -14.75 -12.93
N GLY A 100 -7.55 -14.86 -12.76
CA GLY A 100 -6.85 -14.56 -11.50
C GLY A 100 -7.13 -15.56 -10.37
N GLU A 101 -7.67 -16.74 -10.67
CA GLU A 101 -8.05 -17.74 -9.66
C GLU A 101 -6.83 -18.33 -8.96
N GLN A 102 -5.71 -18.45 -9.70
CA GLN A 102 -4.44 -18.99 -9.20
C GLN A 102 -3.51 -17.88 -8.71
N ARG A 103 -3.88 -16.61 -8.92
CA ARG A 103 -3.11 -15.42 -8.54
C ARG A 103 -1.69 -15.49 -9.10
N LYS A 104 -1.56 -15.89 -10.38
CA LYS A 104 -0.24 -16.01 -11.03
C LYS A 104 0.46 -14.68 -11.25
N LEU A 105 -0.28 -13.57 -11.25
CA LEU A 105 0.27 -12.23 -11.39
C LEU A 105 -0.06 -11.38 -10.15
N LEU A 106 0.98 -10.99 -9.42
CA LEU A 106 0.91 -10.00 -8.35
C LEU A 106 1.49 -8.69 -8.88
N VAL A 107 0.77 -7.59 -8.69
CA VAL A 107 1.22 -6.26 -9.12
C VAL A 107 1.64 -5.47 -7.89
N ALA A 108 2.92 -5.11 -7.79
CA ALA A 108 3.47 -4.27 -6.73
C ALA A 108 3.82 -2.89 -7.29
N ARG A 109 3.04 -1.87 -6.95
CA ARG A 109 3.27 -0.49 -7.40
C ARG A 109 4.31 0.19 -6.53
N VAL A 110 5.34 0.72 -7.18
CA VAL A 110 6.48 1.40 -6.52
C VAL A 110 6.48 2.91 -6.73
N GLU A 111 5.53 3.41 -7.51
CA GLU A 111 5.22 4.83 -7.63
C GLU A 111 3.76 5.00 -8.06
N ASP A 112 3.23 6.22 -7.90
CA ASP A 112 1.90 6.54 -8.38
C ASP A 112 1.90 6.74 -9.90
N CYS A 113 1.74 5.63 -10.62
CA CYS A 113 1.63 5.63 -12.08
C CYS A 113 0.25 5.14 -12.56
N PRO A 114 -0.20 5.56 -13.77
CA PRO A 114 -1.41 5.02 -14.39
C PRO A 114 -1.33 3.50 -14.58
N ARG A 115 -2.49 2.84 -14.49
CA ARG A 115 -2.66 1.42 -14.79
C ARG A 115 -3.48 1.26 -16.08
N PRO A 116 -2.86 1.20 -17.25
CA PRO A 116 -3.59 0.99 -18.49
C PRO A 116 -3.88 -0.50 -18.75
N GLY A 117 -5.00 -0.76 -19.43
CA GLY A 117 -5.34 -2.09 -19.94
C GLY A 117 -5.62 -3.12 -18.84
N VAL A 118 -5.18 -4.35 -19.04
CA VAL A 118 -5.48 -5.48 -18.15
C VAL A 118 -4.78 -5.39 -16.79
N LEU A 119 -3.69 -4.62 -16.66
CA LEU A 119 -3.08 -4.35 -15.35
C LEU A 119 -3.97 -3.48 -14.44
N ALA A 120 -4.93 -2.72 -14.99
CA ALA A 120 -5.96 -2.06 -14.18
C ALA A 120 -6.99 -3.04 -13.60
N GLN A 121 -7.11 -4.23 -14.17
CA GLN A 121 -8.06 -5.26 -13.74
C GLN A 121 -7.46 -6.19 -12.68
N VAL A 122 -6.13 -6.19 -12.54
CA VAL A 122 -5.43 -6.91 -11.47
C VAL A 122 -5.48 -6.07 -10.19
N VAL A 123 -6.00 -6.66 -9.11
CA VAL A 123 -5.87 -6.08 -7.78
C VAL A 123 -4.40 -6.19 -7.36
N GLY A 124 -3.72 -5.06 -7.28
CA GLY A 124 -2.33 -4.96 -6.84
C GLY A 124 -2.19 -4.43 -5.41
N ILE A 125 -0.94 -4.38 -4.96
CA ILE A 125 -0.54 -3.67 -3.75
C ILE A 125 0.22 -2.41 -4.12
N ASP A 126 -0.01 -1.36 -3.35
CA ASP A 126 0.85 -0.19 -3.35
C ASP A 126 1.90 -0.38 -2.26
N ILE A 127 3.17 -0.18 -2.57
CA ILE A 127 4.25 -0.16 -1.58
C ILE A 127 4.98 1.19 -1.51
N PHE A 128 4.67 2.10 -2.45
CA PHE A 128 5.04 3.51 -2.36
C PHE A 128 4.25 4.24 -1.26
N ASP A 129 4.75 5.41 -0.85
CA ASP A 129 4.21 6.26 0.24
C ASP A 129 3.98 5.54 1.58
N ARG A 130 4.71 4.45 1.81
CA ARG A 130 4.68 3.65 3.04
C ARG A 130 6.04 3.66 3.71
N SER A 131 6.05 3.47 5.03
CA SER A 131 7.30 3.09 5.70
C SER A 131 7.76 1.71 5.22
N GLN A 132 9.04 1.41 5.39
CA GLN A 132 9.60 0.10 5.04
C GLN A 132 8.83 -1.06 5.70
N ASP A 133 8.47 -0.93 6.97
CA ASP A 133 7.74 -1.97 7.70
C ASP A 133 6.31 -2.17 7.17
N GLN A 134 5.63 -1.08 6.82
CA GLN A 134 4.29 -1.12 6.23
C GLN A 134 4.33 -1.76 4.84
N ALA A 135 5.30 -1.37 4.01
CA ALA A 135 5.51 -1.96 2.69
C ALA A 135 5.80 -3.47 2.81
N ARG A 136 6.69 -3.87 3.74
CA ARG A 136 7.01 -5.28 4.00
C ARG A 136 5.78 -6.07 4.41
N THR A 137 5.00 -5.53 5.36
CA THR A 137 3.79 -6.18 5.87
C THR A 137 2.79 -6.45 4.74
N VAL A 138 2.51 -5.44 3.91
CA VAL A 138 1.57 -5.56 2.79
C VAL A 138 2.08 -6.54 1.74
N LEU A 139 3.39 -6.53 1.43
CA LEU A 139 4.01 -7.46 0.49
C LEU A 139 3.88 -8.91 0.95
N LEU A 140 4.25 -9.21 2.19
CA LEU A 140 4.19 -10.57 2.73
C LEU A 140 2.76 -11.08 2.86
N GLN A 141 1.82 -10.20 3.24
CA GLN A 141 0.41 -10.55 3.27
C GLN A 141 -0.12 -10.89 1.86
N ALA A 142 0.27 -10.14 0.84
CA ALA A 142 -0.11 -10.43 -0.53
C ALA A 142 0.47 -11.76 -1.04
N ALA A 143 1.73 -12.04 -0.72
CA ALA A 143 2.39 -13.30 -1.06
C ALA A 143 1.69 -14.51 -0.40
N GLU A 144 1.41 -14.42 0.90
CA GLU A 144 0.74 -15.48 1.66
C GLU A 144 -0.67 -15.75 1.12
N LEU A 145 -1.44 -14.68 0.85
CA LEU A 145 -2.75 -14.81 0.22
C LEU A 145 -2.61 -15.48 -1.15
N ALA A 146 -1.64 -15.06 -1.97
CA ALA A 146 -1.45 -15.63 -3.30
C ALA A 146 -1.15 -17.14 -3.26
N ILE A 147 -0.39 -17.60 -2.27
CA ILE A 147 -0.03 -19.01 -2.09
C ILE A 147 -1.20 -19.83 -1.54
N THR A 148 -1.83 -19.36 -0.47
CA THR A 148 -2.86 -20.12 0.24
C THR A 148 -4.23 -20.08 -0.43
N GLY A 149 -4.47 -19.10 -1.31
CA GLY A 149 -5.80 -18.82 -1.85
C GLY A 149 -6.77 -18.25 -0.80
N ALA A 150 -6.30 -17.97 0.42
CA ALA A 150 -7.13 -17.51 1.52
C ALA A 150 -7.77 -16.14 1.23
N ARG A 151 -8.76 -15.79 2.07
CA ARG A 151 -9.42 -14.48 2.05
C ARG A 151 -8.73 -13.53 3.03
N ALA A 152 -8.57 -12.27 2.64
CA ALA A 152 -8.13 -11.18 3.50
C ALA A 152 -9.21 -10.72 4.51
N LYS A 153 -10.02 -11.65 5.03
CA LYS A 153 -11.06 -11.33 6.00
C LYS A 153 -10.38 -10.95 7.33
N PRO A 154 -10.69 -9.78 7.92
CA PRO A 154 -10.12 -9.41 9.21
C PRO A 154 -10.55 -10.40 10.30
N PRO A 155 -9.70 -10.63 11.32
CA PRO A 155 -10.00 -11.56 12.41
C PRO A 155 -11.15 -11.07 13.30
N THR A 156 -11.38 -9.75 13.34
CA THR A 156 -12.48 -9.11 14.07
C THR A 156 -13.41 -8.38 13.10
N PRO A 157 -14.69 -8.19 13.46
CA PRO A 157 -15.60 -7.36 12.68
C PRO A 157 -15.00 -5.95 12.48
N PRO A 158 -15.03 -5.41 11.25
CA PRO A 158 -14.67 -4.02 11.06
C PRO A 158 -15.69 -3.13 11.79
N PRO A 159 -15.27 -1.93 12.26
CA PRO A 159 -16.21 -0.97 12.83
C PRO A 159 -17.28 -0.59 11.80
N PHE A 160 -18.47 -0.19 12.28
CA PHE A 160 -19.51 0.30 11.40
C PHE A 160 -19.03 1.60 10.71
N PRO A 161 -19.12 1.73 9.37
CA PRO A 161 -18.52 2.86 8.67
C PRO A 161 -18.96 4.24 9.16
N ALA A 162 -20.19 4.38 9.68
CA ALA A 162 -20.69 5.64 10.21
C ALA A 162 -20.01 6.07 11.52
N ASP A 163 -19.45 5.13 12.29
CA ASP A 163 -18.74 5.42 13.54
C ASP A 163 -17.28 5.82 13.29
N THR A 164 -16.76 5.51 12.10
CA THR A 164 -15.39 5.85 11.65
C THR A 164 -15.33 7.08 10.74
N ALA A 165 -16.46 7.69 10.40
CA ALA A 165 -16.44 8.93 9.66
C ALA A 165 -15.67 9.96 10.50
N PRO A 166 -14.57 10.55 9.98
CA PRO A 166 -13.96 11.67 10.68
C PRO A 166 -15.07 12.70 10.89
N SER A 167 -15.27 13.15 12.13
CA SER A 167 -16.08 14.35 12.35
C SER A 167 -15.50 15.41 11.43
N ALA A 168 -16.19 15.69 10.32
CA ALA A 168 -15.86 16.79 9.45
C ALA A 168 -15.74 17.98 10.38
N GLY A 169 -14.52 18.51 10.49
CA GLY A 169 -14.16 19.46 11.51
C GLY A 169 -15.23 20.52 11.59
N ALA A 170 -15.93 20.56 12.73
CA ALA A 170 -16.69 21.71 13.15
C ALA A 170 -15.68 22.83 13.49
N THR A 171 -14.96 23.30 12.48
CA THR A 171 -14.43 24.66 12.41
C THR A 171 -15.58 25.58 12.04
N GLY A 172 -16.58 25.59 12.92
CA GLY A 172 -17.47 26.71 13.14
C GLY A 172 -17.22 27.11 14.58
N ALA A 173 -16.11 27.80 14.83
CA ALA A 173 -15.97 28.54 16.06
C ALA A 173 -17.12 29.54 16.10
N THR A 174 -18.22 29.21 16.81
CA THR A 174 -19.10 30.20 17.41
C THR A 174 -18.36 30.83 18.60
N GLY A 175 -17.14 31.30 18.33
CA GLY A 175 -16.40 32.16 19.22
C GLY A 175 -16.97 33.55 19.01
N GLY A 176 -17.94 33.92 19.84
CA GLY A 176 -18.18 35.34 20.06
C GLY A 176 -16.83 35.97 20.42
N ILE A 177 -16.44 37.03 19.73
CA ILE A 177 -15.23 37.78 20.06
C ILE A 177 -15.41 38.27 21.51
N GLN A 178 -14.70 37.65 22.44
CA GLN A 178 -14.57 38.17 23.80
C GLN A 178 -13.48 39.24 23.75
N VAL A 179 -13.88 40.51 23.76
CA VAL A 179 -12.96 41.61 23.98
C VAL A 179 -12.67 41.64 25.49
N GLY A 180 -11.45 41.30 25.89
CA GLY A 180 -11.00 41.48 27.27
C GLY A 180 -10.88 42.97 27.62
N ASP A 181 -10.84 43.29 28.92
CA ASP A 181 -10.65 44.66 29.39
C ASP A 181 -9.35 45.28 28.82
N VAL A 182 -9.48 46.44 28.19
CA VAL A 182 -8.36 47.19 27.62
C VAL A 182 -8.06 48.38 28.52
N SER A 183 -6.99 48.32 29.31
CA SER A 183 -6.48 49.48 30.06
C SER A 183 -5.44 50.22 29.23
N ALA A 184 -5.70 51.49 28.92
CA ALA A 184 -4.73 52.42 28.35
C ALA A 184 -4.35 53.45 29.43
N PRO A 185 -3.15 53.40 30.00
CA PRO A 185 -2.83 54.24 31.16
C PRO A 185 -2.75 55.74 30.84
N ASP A 186 -2.46 56.14 29.60
CA ASP A 186 -2.29 57.56 29.21
C ASP A 186 -2.73 57.86 27.75
N GLY A 187 -3.74 57.17 27.21
CA GLY A 187 -4.21 57.41 25.84
C GLY A 187 -5.59 56.84 25.50
N GLN A 188 -6.18 57.26 24.37
CA GLN A 188 -7.45 56.75 23.87
C GLN A 188 -7.29 55.41 23.14
N ALA A 189 -8.12 54.43 23.48
CA ALA A 189 -8.29 53.20 22.69
C ALA A 189 -9.42 53.41 21.65
N VAL A 190 -9.12 53.21 20.37
CA VAL A 190 -10.11 53.26 19.27
C VAL A 190 -10.14 51.89 18.60
N GLY A 191 -11.29 51.23 18.63
CA GLY A 191 -11.54 49.97 17.92
C GLY A 191 -12.75 50.12 17.01
N VAL A 192 -12.64 49.61 15.77
CA VAL A 192 -13.76 49.57 14.82
C VAL A 192 -14.37 48.16 14.87
N ASN A 193 -15.64 48.06 15.27
CA ASN A 193 -16.37 46.79 15.30
C ASN A 193 -17.42 46.77 14.18
N TYR A 194 -17.38 45.76 13.32
CA TYR A 194 -18.30 45.58 12.19
C TYR A 194 -19.48 44.62 12.51
N GLY A 195 -19.79 44.38 13.79
CA GLY A 195 -20.88 43.50 14.23
C GLY A 195 -21.89 44.15 15.18
N GLN A 196 -23.04 43.48 15.40
CA GLN A 196 -24.08 43.92 16.34
C GLN A 196 -23.61 43.76 17.79
N VAL A 197 -23.74 44.82 18.59
CA VAL A 197 -23.41 44.80 20.04
C VAL A 197 -24.69 44.54 20.84
N ALA A 198 -24.73 43.45 21.60
CA ALA A 198 -25.75 43.21 22.61
C ALA A 198 -25.17 43.52 24.00
N GLN A 199 -25.60 44.63 24.62
CA GLN A 199 -25.25 44.94 26.01
C GLN A 199 -26.11 44.10 26.97
N ILE A 200 -25.47 43.21 27.73
CA ILE A 200 -26.12 42.53 28.86
C ILE A 200 -25.78 43.33 30.12
N ARG A 201 -26.78 43.98 30.73
CA ARG A 201 -26.66 44.58 32.06
C ARG A 201 -26.83 43.49 33.12
N THR A 202 -25.82 43.30 33.95
CA THR A 202 -25.94 42.52 35.18
C THR A 202 -26.79 43.30 36.18
N PRO A 203 -27.89 42.74 36.74
CA PRO A 203 -28.67 43.43 37.74
C PRO A 203 -27.86 43.56 39.04
N GLN A 204 -27.72 44.80 39.54
CA GLN A 204 -27.14 45.05 40.86
C GLN A 204 -28.05 44.46 41.93
N THR A 205 -27.50 43.54 42.73
CA THR A 205 -28.16 42.99 43.90
C THR A 205 -28.23 44.08 44.97
N GLN A 206 -29.43 44.56 45.27
CA GLN A 206 -29.71 45.48 46.36
C GLN A 206 -29.42 44.76 47.68
N GLN A 207 -28.32 45.11 48.36
CA GLN A 207 -28.10 44.69 49.74
C GLN A 207 -28.95 45.56 50.65
N GLY A 208 -29.91 44.91 51.31
CA GLY A 208 -30.81 45.50 52.30
C GLY A 208 -30.07 45.93 53.55
N ASN A 209 -30.48 47.08 54.06
CA ASN A 209 -30.11 47.66 55.34
C ASN A 209 -30.69 46.80 56.48
N SER A 210 -29.90 46.54 57.52
CA SER A 210 -30.38 46.21 58.88
C SER A 210 -29.42 46.83 59.88
#